data_AF-A0A2G2MHF4-F1
#
_entry.id   AF-A0A2G2MHF4-F1
#
_cell.length_a   1.000
_cell.length_b   1.000
_cell.length_c   1.000
_cell.angle_alpha   90.00
_cell.angle_beta   90.00
_cell.angle_gamma   90.00
#
_symmetry.space_group_name_H-M   'P 1'
#
loop_
_entity.id
_entity.type
_entity.pdbx_description
1 polymer ?
#
loop_
_entity_poly.entity_id
_entity_poly.type
_entity_poly.pdbx_seq_one_letter_code
_entity_poly.pdbx_strand_id
1 'polypeptide(L)'
;MCLRNNFILYNFRKAKITMKRKYFFIGLDNMLNLNQLKKLYTNSPHWVQNLYAAIPFSIRNGSEYKQWRTFLNKNLNVDEYEILKLKETIVYAYEYTTYYKKLFDDNHIDPYAINTRKDLQSIPLLTKKLLKENFHDLQAANYPKSNKFFITTGGTTGYPVTFYQSENVWKKEVAFVADFFEKRWLHSPLTKSLF
;
A
#
# COMPACT_ATOMS: atom_id res chain seq x y z
N MET A 1 21.79 24.86 -3.10
CA MET A 1 21.11 23.60 -3.47
C MET A 1 21.39 22.42 -2.52
N CYS A 2 22.27 22.55 -1.51
CA CYS A 2 22.63 21.46 -0.57
C CYS A 2 21.78 21.36 0.72
N LEU A 3 21.02 22.40 1.10
CA LEU A 3 20.33 22.45 2.40
C LEU A 3 18.94 21.77 2.42
N ARG A 4 18.35 21.50 1.25
CA ARG A 4 17.00 20.89 1.14
C ARG A 4 16.99 19.38 1.34
N ASN A 5 18.07 18.68 0.97
CA ASN A 5 18.19 17.22 1.12
C ASN A 5 18.41 16.79 2.58
N ASN A 6 19.09 17.61 3.38
CA ASN A 6 19.31 17.30 4.80
C ASN A 6 18.05 17.43 5.67
N PHE A 7 17.11 18.30 5.29
CA PHE A 7 15.86 18.48 6.04
C PHE A 7 14.89 17.28 5.91
N ILE A 8 14.92 16.60 4.75
CA ILE A 8 14.09 15.41 4.49
C ILE A 8 14.66 14.21 5.25
N LEU A 9 15.98 14.00 5.22
CA LEU A 9 16.65 12.92 5.95
C LEU A 9 16.55 13.07 7.47
N TYR A 10 16.58 14.30 8.00
CA TYR A 10 16.41 14.58 9.42
C TYR A 10 14.99 14.25 9.93
N ASN A 11 13.95 14.57 9.16
CA ASN A 11 12.57 14.25 9.51
C ASN A 11 12.27 12.73 9.42
N PHE A 12 12.90 12.01 8.48
CA PHE A 12 12.79 10.54 8.39
C PHE A 12 13.47 9.81 9.57
N ARG A 13 14.61 10.32 10.06
CA ARG A 13 15.27 9.76 11.26
C ARG A 13 14.47 10.02 12.55
N LYS A 14 13.88 11.22 12.70
CA LYS A 14 12.98 11.51 13.84
C LYS A 14 11.72 10.63 13.82
N ALA A 15 11.09 10.43 12.65
CA ALA A 15 9.92 9.56 12.51
C ALA A 15 10.21 8.08 12.87
N LYS A 16 11.39 7.55 12.52
CA LYS A 16 11.83 6.19 12.91
C LYS A 16 12.02 6.04 14.43
N ILE A 17 12.52 7.07 15.12
CA ILE A 17 12.75 7.04 16.57
C ILE A 17 11.41 7.19 17.33
N THR A 18 10.48 8.00 16.84
CA THR A 18 9.15 8.16 17.46
C THR A 18 8.24 6.94 17.23
N MET A 19 8.36 6.24 16.09
CA MET A 19 7.62 4.99 15.85
C MET A 19 8.14 3.80 16.68
N LYS A 20 9.45 3.72 16.95
CA LYS A 20 10.03 2.63 17.77
C LYS A 20 9.53 2.64 19.22
N ARG A 21 9.04 3.77 19.75
CA ARG A 21 8.54 3.85 21.14
C ARG A 21 7.06 3.49 21.31
N LYS A 22 6.25 3.43 20.25
CA LYS A 22 4.79 3.27 20.39
C LYS A 22 4.32 1.81 20.37
N TYR A 23 5.17 0.88 19.95
CA TYR A 23 4.83 -0.55 19.83
C TYR A 23 5.60 -1.46 20.80
N PHE A 24 6.31 -0.89 21.77
CA PHE A 24 7.08 -1.67 22.76
C PHE A 24 6.29 -2.03 24.03
N PHE A 25 5.02 -1.64 24.14
CA PHE A 25 4.14 -2.12 25.21
C PHE A 25 2.80 -2.49 24.61
N ILE A 26 2.57 -3.80 24.46
CA ILE A 26 1.38 -4.57 24.84
C ILE A 26 1.61 -5.94 24.18
N GLY A 27 1.90 -6.96 25.01
CA GLY A 27 1.90 -8.35 24.57
C GLY A 27 0.50 -8.71 24.05
N LEU A 28 0.42 -9.09 22.79
CA LEU A 28 -0.81 -9.38 22.05
C LEU A 28 -0.87 -10.88 21.73
N ASP A 29 -0.75 -11.73 22.75
CA ASP A 29 -0.97 -13.17 22.59
C ASP A 29 -2.47 -13.56 22.65
N ASN A 30 -3.36 -12.57 22.83
CA ASN A 30 -4.82 -12.71 22.86
C ASN A 30 -5.54 -11.66 21.98
N MET A 31 -5.12 -11.45 20.73
CA MET A 31 -5.91 -10.63 19.80
C MET A 31 -7.04 -11.42 19.17
N LEU A 32 -8.26 -10.88 19.27
CA LEU A 32 -9.40 -11.33 18.49
C LEU A 32 -9.09 -11.19 16.99
N ASN A 33 -9.23 -12.27 16.23
CA ASN A 33 -9.12 -12.27 14.78
C ASN A 33 -10.28 -11.45 14.16
N LEU A 34 -10.09 -10.86 12.97
CA LEU A 34 -11.10 -10.18 12.17
C LEU A 34 -12.44 -10.92 12.10
N ASN A 35 -12.43 -12.25 11.99
CA ASN A 35 -13.67 -13.05 11.99
C ASN A 35 -14.39 -13.03 13.34
N GLN A 36 -13.65 -13.04 14.45
CA GLN A 36 -14.21 -12.95 15.80
C GLN A 36 -14.75 -11.54 16.06
N LEU A 37 -14.01 -10.50 15.65
CA LEU A 37 -14.48 -9.11 15.73
C LEU A 37 -15.75 -8.90 14.90
N LYS A 38 -15.80 -9.44 13.67
CA LYS A 38 -16.99 -9.41 12.83
C LYS A 38 -18.17 -10.09 13.52
N LYS A 39 -17.97 -11.29 14.09
CA LYS A 39 -19.02 -12.03 14.81
C LYS A 39 -19.55 -11.25 16.03
N LEU A 40 -18.66 -10.60 16.77
CA LEU A 40 -19.04 -9.76 17.91
C LEU A 40 -19.85 -8.54 17.45
N TYR A 41 -19.42 -7.87 16.38
CA TYR A 41 -20.16 -6.75 15.80
C TYR A 41 -21.54 -7.17 15.28
N THR A 42 -21.63 -8.24 14.49
CA THR A 42 -22.91 -8.71 13.90
C THR A 42 -23.91 -9.16 14.96
N ASN A 43 -23.41 -9.73 16.07
CA ASN A 43 -24.26 -10.18 17.18
C ASN A 43 -24.50 -9.09 18.23
N SER A 44 -23.92 -7.90 18.06
CA SER A 44 -24.13 -6.79 18.99
C SER A 44 -25.54 -6.20 18.82
N PRO A 45 -26.17 -5.68 19.89
CA PRO A 45 -27.45 -5.00 19.78
C PRO A 45 -27.42 -3.85 18.76
N HIS A 46 -28.53 -3.59 18.07
CA HIS A 46 -28.59 -2.54 17.05
C HIS A 46 -28.17 -1.16 17.55
N TRP A 47 -28.40 -0.82 18.82
CA TRP A 47 -27.94 0.45 19.38
C TRP A 47 -26.40 0.57 19.38
N VAL A 48 -25.66 -0.53 19.57
CA VAL A 48 -24.19 -0.57 19.47
C VAL A 48 -23.75 -0.38 18.02
N GLN A 49 -24.42 -1.05 17.09
CA GLN A 49 -24.17 -0.90 15.66
C GLN A 49 -24.43 0.54 15.20
N ASN A 50 -25.51 1.17 15.69
CA ASN A 50 -25.84 2.57 15.41
C ASN A 50 -24.79 3.54 15.97
N LEU A 51 -24.30 3.31 17.19
CA LEU A 51 -23.20 4.10 17.76
C LEU A 51 -21.93 3.99 16.92
N TYR A 52 -21.56 2.78 16.49
CA TYR A 52 -20.43 2.59 15.60
C TYR A 52 -20.66 3.25 14.22
N ALA A 53 -21.87 3.13 13.67
CA ALA A 53 -22.28 3.73 12.40
C ALA A 53 -22.19 5.26 12.42
N ALA A 54 -22.52 5.88 13.56
CA ALA A 54 -22.44 7.32 13.79
C ALA A 54 -21.00 7.85 13.85
N ILE A 55 -19.99 6.99 14.08
CA ILE A 55 -18.58 7.40 14.04
C ILE A 55 -18.23 7.84 12.60
N PRO A 56 -17.75 9.08 12.39
CA PRO A 56 -17.37 9.57 11.08
C PRO A 56 -16.40 8.63 10.35
N PHE A 57 -16.63 8.41 9.05
CA PHE A 57 -15.85 7.48 8.22
C PHE A 57 -14.34 7.78 8.23
N SER A 58 -13.97 9.06 8.36
CA SER A 58 -12.59 9.52 8.48
C SER A 58 -11.92 9.12 9.80
N ILE A 59 -12.69 8.98 10.88
CA ILE A 59 -12.20 8.52 12.19
C ILE A 59 -12.10 6.99 12.18
N ARG A 60 -13.12 6.30 11.66
CA ARG A 60 -13.16 4.83 11.56
C ARG A 60 -11.99 4.26 10.76
N ASN A 61 -11.56 4.94 9.69
CA ASN A 61 -10.45 4.48 8.84
C ASN A 61 -9.06 4.93 9.29
N GLY A 62 -8.96 5.73 10.36
CA GLY A 62 -7.69 6.11 10.97
C GLY A 62 -6.90 7.20 10.24
N SER A 63 -5.68 7.45 10.72
CA SER A 63 -4.81 8.53 10.25
C SER A 63 -4.31 8.35 8.82
N GLU A 64 -4.03 7.11 8.41
CA GLU A 64 -3.53 6.80 7.06
C GLU A 64 -4.57 7.16 5.98
N TYR A 65 -5.84 6.85 6.21
CA TYR A 65 -6.92 7.29 5.33
C TYR A 65 -6.97 8.81 5.23
N LYS A 66 -6.89 9.53 6.36
CA LYS A 66 -6.88 11.00 6.36
C LYS A 66 -5.69 11.55 5.57
N GLN A 67 -4.50 10.96 5.71
CA GLN A 67 -3.32 11.36 4.94
C GLN A 67 -3.55 11.21 3.43
N TRP A 68 -4.14 10.10 3.00
CA TRP A 68 -4.49 9.90 1.59
C TRP A 68 -5.56 10.87 1.09
N ARG A 69 -6.59 11.17 1.89
CA ARG A 69 -7.59 12.20 1.55
C ARG A 69 -6.95 13.58 1.39
N THR A 70 -6.06 13.97 2.30
CA THR A 70 -5.29 15.22 2.17
C THR A 70 -4.41 15.21 0.92
N PHE A 71 -3.78 14.08 0.60
CA PHE A 71 -2.96 13.94 -0.61
C PHE A 71 -3.78 14.11 -1.89
N LEU A 72 -4.96 13.50 -1.98
CA LEU A 72 -5.84 13.54 -3.16
C LEU A 72 -6.44 14.93 -3.44
N ASN A 73 -6.50 15.80 -2.43
CA ASN A 73 -6.94 17.19 -2.56
C ASN A 73 -5.82 18.16 -2.96
N LYS A 74 -4.58 17.67 -3.13
CA LYS A 74 -3.48 18.52 -3.61
C LYS A 74 -3.61 18.74 -5.11
N ASN A 75 -3.33 19.97 -5.55
CA ASN A 75 -3.14 20.30 -6.96
C ASN A 75 -1.77 19.78 -7.42
N LEU A 76 -1.73 18.51 -7.80
CA LEU A 76 -0.52 17.84 -8.30
C LEU A 76 -0.56 17.79 -9.83
N ASN A 77 0.59 17.99 -10.46
CA ASN A 77 0.78 17.57 -11.84
C ASN A 77 0.84 16.04 -11.89
N VAL A 78 -0.18 15.41 -12.48
CA VAL A 78 -0.34 13.95 -12.49
C VAL A 78 0.79 13.28 -13.27
N ASP A 79 1.22 13.88 -14.38
CA ASP A 79 2.28 13.32 -15.23
C ASP A 79 3.64 13.30 -14.51
N GLU A 80 3.98 14.39 -13.83
CA GLU A 80 5.20 14.47 -13.02
C GLU A 80 5.16 13.47 -11.85
N TYR A 81 4.01 13.35 -11.19
CA TYR A 81 3.84 12.41 -10.09
C TYR A 81 3.95 10.95 -10.55
N GLU A 82 3.39 10.62 -11.72
CA GLU A 82 3.49 9.28 -12.29
C GLU A 82 4.93 8.91 -12.59
N ILE A 83 5.69 9.79 -13.26
CA ILE A 83 7.12 9.55 -13.56
C ILE A 83 7.93 9.41 -12.28
N LEU A 84 7.69 10.26 -11.27
CA LEU A 84 8.36 10.18 -9.97
C LEU A 84 8.11 8.81 -9.32
N LYS A 85 6.85 8.37 -9.25
CA LYS A 85 6.48 7.08 -8.64
C LYS A 85 6.96 5.88 -9.41
N LEU A 86 7.00 5.98 -10.73
CA LEU A 86 7.59 4.96 -11.59
C LEU A 86 9.07 4.76 -11.27
N LYS A 87 9.85 5.86 -11.21
CA LYS A 87 11.27 5.82 -10.88
C LYS A 87 11.53 5.26 -9.49
N GLU A 88 10.78 5.73 -8.48
CA GLU A 88 10.85 5.18 -7.13
C GLU A 88 10.59 3.67 -7.12
N THR A 89 9.61 3.19 -7.87
CA THR A 89 9.24 1.77 -7.92
C THR A 89 10.33 0.92 -8.57
N ILE A 90 10.88 1.37 -9.69
CA ILE A 90 11.92 0.63 -10.41
C ILE A 90 13.21 0.54 -9.59
N VAL A 91 13.67 1.68 -9.04
CA VAL A 91 14.86 1.70 -8.19
C VAL A 91 14.64 0.82 -6.96
N TYR A 92 13.47 0.90 -6.32
CA TYR A 92 13.14 0.05 -5.17
C TYR A 92 13.15 -1.45 -5.53
N ALA A 93 12.58 -1.81 -6.68
CA ALA A 93 12.56 -3.19 -7.15
C ALA A 93 13.98 -3.72 -7.36
N TYR A 94 14.84 -2.94 -8.01
CA TYR A 94 16.25 -3.27 -8.23
C TYR A 94 17.03 -3.42 -6.92
N GLU A 95 16.91 -2.44 -6.01
CA GLU A 95 17.71 -2.41 -4.78
C GLU A 95 17.34 -3.51 -3.79
N TYR A 96 16.05 -3.88 -3.72
CA TYR A 96 15.53 -4.70 -2.62
C TYR A 96 15.03 -6.09 -3.01
N THR A 97 14.95 -6.43 -4.30
CA THR A 97 14.52 -7.77 -4.72
C THR A 97 15.61 -8.49 -5.51
N THR A 98 15.75 -9.79 -5.30
CA THR A 98 16.74 -10.61 -6.01
C THR A 98 16.38 -10.78 -7.48
N TYR A 99 15.09 -10.92 -7.79
CA TYR A 99 14.61 -11.13 -9.16
C TYR A 99 14.91 -9.94 -10.05
N TYR A 100 14.50 -8.72 -9.64
CA TYR A 100 14.72 -7.56 -10.48
C TYR A 100 16.20 -7.22 -10.58
N LYS A 101 16.98 -7.36 -9.50
CA LYS A 101 18.43 -7.16 -9.58
C LYS A 101 19.07 -7.97 -10.71
N LYS A 102 18.82 -9.29 -10.76
CA LYS A 102 19.29 -10.17 -11.84
C LYS A 102 18.78 -9.70 -13.21
N LEU A 103 17.47 -9.44 -13.33
CA LEU A 103 16.87 -9.03 -14.60
C LEU A 103 17.48 -7.74 -15.16
N PHE A 104 17.72 -6.73 -14.33
CA PHE A 104 18.36 -5.48 -14.75
C PHE A 104 19.84 -5.69 -15.10
N ASP A 105 20.59 -6.40 -14.25
CA ASP A 105 22.02 -6.66 -14.45
C ASP A 105 22.27 -7.49 -15.73
N ASP A 106 21.50 -8.57 -15.94
CA ASP A 106 21.63 -9.49 -17.08
C ASP A 106 21.24 -8.86 -18.42
N ASN A 107 20.32 -7.89 -18.42
CA ASN A 107 19.89 -7.16 -19.62
C ASN A 107 20.65 -5.83 -19.81
N HIS A 108 21.65 -5.54 -18.97
CA HIS A 108 22.41 -4.29 -18.98
C HIS A 108 21.53 -3.03 -18.92
N ILE A 109 20.44 -3.09 -18.14
CA ILE A 109 19.51 -1.97 -17.96
C ILE A 109 19.89 -1.22 -16.69
N ASP A 110 20.21 0.06 -16.81
CA ASP A 110 20.42 0.93 -15.64
C ASP A 110 19.06 1.42 -15.09
N PRO A 111 18.64 0.96 -13.88
CA PRO A 111 17.37 1.36 -13.28
C PRO A 111 17.32 2.85 -12.91
N TYR A 112 18.46 3.52 -12.72
CA TYR A 112 18.53 4.94 -12.36
C TYR A 112 18.38 5.87 -13.58
N ALA A 113 18.62 5.33 -14.78
CA ALA A 113 18.51 6.03 -16.05
C ALA A 113 17.06 6.09 -16.60
N ILE A 114 16.11 5.36 -16.00
CA ILE A 114 14.71 5.35 -16.44
C ILE A 114 14.00 6.62 -15.97
N ASN A 115 13.61 7.48 -16.91
CA ASN A 115 13.00 8.78 -16.64
C ASN A 115 11.73 9.04 -17.45
N THR A 116 11.40 8.20 -18.43
CA THR A 116 10.23 8.36 -19.28
C THR A 116 9.42 7.08 -19.41
N ARG A 117 8.16 7.20 -19.86
CA ARG A 117 7.31 6.04 -20.18
C ARG A 117 7.91 5.18 -21.31
N LYS A 118 8.69 5.77 -22.22
CA LYS A 118 9.31 5.05 -23.34
C LYS A 118 10.44 4.13 -22.87
N ASP A 119 11.18 4.55 -21.86
CA ASP A 119 12.29 3.78 -21.29
C ASP A 119 11.83 2.42 -20.74
N LEU A 120 10.55 2.31 -20.33
CA LEU A 120 9.95 1.05 -19.86
C LEU A 120 9.91 -0.05 -20.91
N GLN A 121 9.96 0.29 -22.20
CA GLN A 121 9.95 -0.70 -23.28
C GLN A 121 11.20 -1.59 -23.27
N SER A 122 12.28 -1.14 -22.61
CA SER A 122 13.49 -1.93 -22.42
C SER A 122 13.34 -3.03 -21.36
N ILE A 123 12.37 -2.92 -20.44
CA ILE A 123 12.21 -3.85 -19.32
C ILE A 123 11.38 -5.06 -19.76
N PRO A 124 11.89 -6.29 -19.65
CA PRO A 124 11.10 -7.49 -19.91
C PRO A 124 9.85 -7.59 -19.03
N LEU A 125 8.74 -8.05 -19.61
CA LEU A 125 7.46 -8.19 -18.90
C LEU A 125 7.49 -9.37 -17.92
N LEU A 126 7.04 -9.11 -16.68
CA LEU A 126 6.84 -10.15 -15.66
C LEU A 126 5.54 -10.92 -15.93
N THR A 127 5.65 -12.16 -16.39
CA THR A 127 4.49 -13.03 -16.63
C THR A 127 3.99 -13.69 -15.34
N LYS A 128 2.73 -14.17 -15.34
CA LYS A 128 2.16 -14.93 -14.20
C LYS A 128 3.01 -16.17 -13.85
N LYS A 129 3.57 -16.83 -14.86
CA LYS A 129 4.45 -18.00 -14.69
C LYS A 129 5.74 -17.60 -13.96
N LEU A 130 6.43 -16.57 -14.46
CA LEU A 130 7.66 -16.05 -13.84
C LEU A 130 7.41 -15.56 -12.42
N LEU A 131 6.28 -14.91 -12.16
CA LEU A 131 5.92 -14.46 -10.81
C LEU A 131 5.82 -15.63 -9.83
N LYS A 132 5.21 -16.76 -10.24
CA LYS A 132 5.10 -17.96 -9.43
C LYS A 132 6.46 -18.63 -9.21
N GLU A 133 7.24 -18.79 -10.28
CA GLU A 133 8.56 -19.44 -10.24
C GLU A 133 9.56 -18.64 -9.40
N ASN A 134 9.41 -17.32 -9.34
CA ASN A 134 10.32 -16.40 -8.65
C ASN A 134 9.67 -15.75 -7.40
N PHE A 135 8.65 -16.38 -6.81
CA PHE A 135 7.89 -15.80 -5.69
C PHE A 135 8.76 -15.33 -4.52
N HIS A 136 9.79 -16.11 -4.16
CA HIS A 136 10.72 -15.74 -3.10
C HIS A 136 11.66 -14.60 -3.51
N ASP A 137 12.21 -14.66 -4.73
CA ASP A 137 13.16 -13.68 -5.27
C ASP A 137 12.50 -12.31 -5.55
N LEU A 138 11.18 -12.28 -5.71
CA LEU A 138 10.38 -11.05 -5.86
C LEU A 138 10.09 -10.32 -4.54
N GLN A 139 10.42 -10.91 -3.40
CA GLN A 139 10.15 -10.27 -2.11
C GLN A 139 11.22 -9.23 -1.77
N ALA A 140 10.78 -8.02 -1.44
CA ALA A 140 11.67 -6.97 -0.98
C ALA A 140 12.31 -7.35 0.37
N ALA A 141 13.63 -7.41 0.42
CA ALA A 141 14.43 -7.81 1.58
C ALA A 141 14.31 -6.83 2.76
N ASN A 142 14.06 -5.55 2.48
CA ASN A 142 13.90 -4.51 3.50
C ASN A 142 12.48 -4.42 4.08
N TYR A 143 11.53 -5.23 3.59
CA TYR A 143 10.14 -5.15 4.02
C TYR A 143 9.87 -6.11 5.20
N PRO A 144 9.41 -5.60 6.36
CA PRO A 144 9.24 -6.43 7.55
C PRO A 144 8.18 -7.50 7.35
N LYS A 145 8.50 -8.74 7.75
CA LYS A 145 7.60 -9.90 7.59
C LYS A 145 6.25 -9.72 8.28
N SER A 146 6.23 -9.03 9.42
CA SER A 146 5.01 -8.73 10.20
C SER A 146 3.98 -7.89 9.46
N ASN A 147 4.38 -7.19 8.39
CA ASN A 147 3.51 -6.24 7.67
C ASN A 147 3.11 -6.76 6.28
N LYS A 148 3.37 -8.04 6.00
CA LYS A 148 3.05 -8.69 4.72
C LYS A 148 1.72 -9.41 4.82
N PHE A 149 0.76 -9.04 3.98
CA PHE A 149 -0.51 -9.75 3.84
C PHE A 149 -0.45 -10.68 2.64
N PHE A 150 -0.72 -11.96 2.86
CA PHE A 150 -0.76 -12.94 1.79
C PHE A 150 -2.08 -12.82 1.03
N ILE A 151 -2.00 -12.60 -0.28
CA ILE A 151 -3.16 -12.42 -1.14
C ILE A 151 -3.03 -13.32 -2.37
N THR A 152 -4.17 -13.88 -2.77
CA THR A 152 -4.30 -14.65 -4.00
C THR A 152 -5.23 -13.92 -4.96
N THR A 153 -4.87 -13.84 -6.23
CA THR A 153 -5.77 -13.32 -7.26
C THR A 153 -6.92 -14.29 -7.51
N GLY A 154 -8.16 -13.79 -7.59
CA GLY A 154 -9.27 -14.54 -8.17
C GLY A 154 -9.05 -14.70 -9.68
N GLY A 155 -9.00 -15.93 -10.18
CA GLY A 155 -8.78 -16.20 -11.60
C GLY A 155 -9.73 -17.27 -12.11
N THR A 156 -10.51 -16.94 -13.14
CA THR A 156 -11.38 -17.89 -13.86
C THR A 156 -10.60 -18.99 -14.59
N THR A 157 -9.31 -18.75 -14.84
CA THR A 157 -8.39 -19.69 -15.51
C THR A 157 -7.91 -20.84 -14.62
N GLY A 158 -8.39 -20.95 -13.36
CA GLY A 158 -8.05 -22.04 -12.43
C GLY A 158 -6.66 -21.95 -11.77
N TYR A 159 -5.83 -20.97 -12.15
CA TYR A 159 -4.48 -20.78 -11.63
C TYR A 159 -4.33 -19.46 -10.87
N PRO A 160 -4.61 -19.44 -9.56
CA PRO A 160 -4.45 -18.24 -8.75
C PRO A 160 -2.96 -17.89 -8.60
N VAL A 161 -2.66 -16.61 -8.77
CA VAL A 161 -1.33 -16.05 -8.48
C VAL A 161 -1.32 -15.56 -7.04
N THR A 162 -0.21 -15.81 -6.36
CA THR A 162 -0.02 -15.45 -4.96
C THR A 162 1.04 -14.37 -4.84
N PHE A 163 0.79 -13.33 -4.04
CA PHE A 163 1.77 -12.29 -3.72
C PHE A 163 1.51 -11.69 -2.33
N TYR A 164 2.51 -10.96 -1.82
CA TYR A 164 2.35 -10.19 -0.60
C TYR A 164 1.93 -8.75 -0.90
N GLN A 165 0.99 -8.25 -0.12
CA GLN A 165 0.56 -6.85 -0.14
C GLN A 165 0.95 -6.15 1.16
N SER A 166 1.29 -4.88 1.07
CA SER A 166 1.51 -4.02 2.22
C SER A 166 0.20 -3.58 2.87
N GLU A 167 0.21 -3.42 4.20
CA GLU A 167 -0.97 -3.02 4.98
C GLU A 167 -1.64 -1.73 4.47
N ASN A 168 -0.81 -0.78 4.04
CA ASN A 168 -1.24 0.57 3.65
C ASN A 168 -2.12 0.61 2.38
N VAL A 169 -2.21 -0.48 1.61
CA VAL A 169 -2.94 -0.49 0.34
C VAL A 169 -4.44 -0.33 0.57
N TRP A 170 -5.00 -1.00 1.57
CA TRP A 170 -6.44 -0.94 1.86
C TRP A 170 -6.91 0.48 2.20
N LYS A 171 -6.17 1.20 3.05
CA LYS A 171 -6.52 2.59 3.42
C LYS A 171 -6.37 3.55 2.25
N LYS A 172 -5.38 3.33 1.40
CA LYS A 172 -5.18 4.08 0.14
C LYS A 172 -6.36 3.85 -0.81
N GLU A 173 -6.76 2.61 -1.01
CA GLU A 173 -7.86 2.23 -1.89
C GLU A 173 -9.20 2.84 -1.42
N VAL A 174 -9.52 2.67 -0.13
CA VAL A 174 -10.73 3.26 0.46
C VAL A 174 -10.76 4.79 0.31
N ALA A 175 -9.62 5.47 0.46
CA ALA A 175 -9.51 6.91 0.25
C ALA A 175 -9.75 7.31 -1.21
N PHE A 176 -9.20 6.56 -2.17
CA PHE A 176 -9.37 6.79 -3.60
C PHE A 176 -10.80 6.54 -4.06
N VAL A 177 -11.42 5.44 -3.63
CA VAL A 177 -12.81 5.12 -3.97
C VAL A 177 -13.75 6.19 -3.41
N ALA A 178 -13.58 6.59 -2.14
CA ALA A 178 -14.35 7.70 -1.57
C ALA A 178 -14.20 8.99 -2.41
N ASP A 179 -12.97 9.36 -2.77
CA ASP A 179 -12.69 10.52 -3.61
C ASP A 179 -13.38 10.47 -4.98
N PHE A 180 -13.31 9.31 -5.63
CA PHE A 180 -13.85 9.09 -6.96
C PHE A 180 -15.36 9.32 -7.02
N PHE A 181 -16.10 8.82 -6.03
CA PHE A 181 -17.54 8.97 -5.92
C PHE A 181 -17.94 10.40 -5.52
N GLU A 182 -17.27 10.97 -4.52
CA GLU A 182 -17.57 12.33 -4.03
C GLU A 182 -17.37 13.39 -5.13
N LYS A 183 -16.30 13.29 -5.93
CA LYS A 183 -16.06 14.19 -7.08
C LYS A 183 -17.10 14.08 -8.19
N ARG A 184 -17.91 13.02 -8.19
CA ARG A 184 -19.00 12.78 -9.14
C ARG A 184 -20.38 13.03 -8.54
N TRP A 185 -20.45 13.65 -7.36
CA TRP A 185 -21.69 13.87 -6.62
C TRP A 185 -22.44 12.57 -6.29
N LEU A 186 -21.71 11.46 -6.19
CA LEU A 186 -22.24 10.16 -5.81
C LEU A 186 -21.83 9.84 -4.38
N HIS A 187 -22.71 9.14 -3.65
CA HIS A 187 -22.32 8.57 -2.37
C HIS A 187 -21.47 7.32 -2.60
N SER A 188 -20.31 7.27 -1.95
CA SER A 188 -19.48 6.06 -1.99
C SER A 188 -20.25 4.88 -1.38
N PRO A 189 -20.30 3.71 -2.04
CA PRO A 189 -20.89 2.51 -1.46
C PRO A 189 -20.12 2.03 -0.23
N LEU A 190 -18.91 2.55 0.00
CA LEU A 190 -18.11 2.26 1.19
C LEU A 190 -18.52 3.10 2.41
N THR A 191 -19.14 4.28 2.20
CA THR A 191 -19.53 5.18 3.29
C THR A 191 -20.94 4.91 3.80
N LYS A 192 -21.80 4.31 2.97
CA LYS A 192 -23.00 3.61 3.45
C LYS A 192 -22.51 2.32 4.08
N SER A 193 -22.68 2.21 5.38
CA SER A 193 -22.43 0.97 6.14
C SER A 193 -22.91 -0.24 5.35
N LEU A 194 -22.04 -1.25 5.22
CA LEU A 194 -22.46 -2.63 4.99
C LEU A 194 -23.70 -2.89 5.85
N PHE A 195 -24.77 -3.30 5.17
CA PHE A 195 -26.13 -3.61 5.64
C PHE A 195 -26.28 -3.92 7.14
#